data_AF-A0A5C8VKX5-F1
#
_entry.id   AF-A0A5C8VKX5-F1
#
_cell.length_a   1.000
_cell.length_b   1.000
_cell.length_c   1.000
_cell.angle_alpha   90.00
_cell.angle_beta   90.00
_cell.angle_gamma   90.00
#
_symmetry.space_group_name_H-M   'P 1'
#
loop_
_entity.id
_entity.type
_entity.pdbx_description
1 polymer ?
#
loop_
_entity_poly.entity_id
_entity_poly.type
_entity_poly.pdbx_seq_one_letter_code
_entity_poly.pdbx_strand_id
1 'polypeptide(L)'
;MMASTLTVSDLSKSKEVTDAQVNAAVDAVLANPNTGPFELASGWVLDVTTAVKADRHATATLKEPTARPGSRRAAVRSAILLAQPVKS
;
A
#
# COMPACT_ATOMS: atom_id res chain seq x y z
N MET A 1 1.45 -25.86 -7.02
CA MET A 1 0.93 -24.61 -7.62
C MET A 1 1.65 -23.46 -6.94
N MET A 2 2.48 -22.71 -7.66
CA MET A 2 3.07 -21.48 -7.11
C MET A 2 1.94 -20.46 -7.05
N ALA A 3 1.53 -20.05 -5.85
CA ALA A 3 0.66 -18.89 -5.72
C ALA A 3 1.43 -17.71 -6.32
N SER A 4 1.00 -17.22 -7.49
CA SER A 4 1.58 -16.04 -8.11
C SER A 4 1.38 -14.90 -7.12
N THR A 5 2.40 -14.56 -6.35
CA THR A 5 2.36 -13.46 -5.40
C THR A 5 2.43 -12.16 -6.19
N LEU A 6 1.33 -11.81 -6.86
CA LEU A 6 1.20 -10.58 -7.63
C LEU A 6 1.28 -9.41 -6.66
N THR A 7 2.16 -8.47 -6.93
CA THR A 7 2.21 -7.23 -6.15
C THR A 7 1.11 -6.29 -6.61
N VAL A 8 0.78 -5.27 -5.82
CA VAL A 8 -0.12 -4.19 -6.26
C VAL A 8 0.40 -3.53 -7.55
N SER A 9 1.72 -3.44 -7.72
CA SER A 9 2.33 -2.98 -8.97
C SER A 9 1.99 -3.86 -10.17
N ASP A 10 1.97 -5.18 -9.99
CA ASP A 10 1.61 -6.12 -11.05
C ASP A 10 0.12 -6.05 -11.39
N LEU A 11 -0.74 -5.94 -10.36
CA LEU A 11 -2.18 -5.71 -10.56
C LEU A 11 -2.45 -4.38 -11.27
N SER A 12 -1.65 -3.35 -10.97
CA SER A 12 -1.76 -2.05 -11.64
C SER A 12 -1.35 -2.15 -13.12
N LYS A 13 -0.28 -2.87 -13.44
CA LYS A 13 0.10 -3.16 -14.83
C LYS A 13 -0.97 -3.96 -15.58
N SER A 14 -1.62 -4.90 -14.89
CA SER A 14 -2.76 -5.67 -15.44
C SER A 14 -4.08 -4.89 -15.47
N LYS A 15 -4.10 -3.63 -15.01
CA LYS A 15 -5.29 -2.77 -14.90
C LYS A 15 -6.40 -3.34 -13.99
N GLU A 16 -6.04 -4.26 -13.11
CA GLU A 16 -6.96 -4.79 -12.08
C GLU A 16 -7.11 -3.82 -10.90
N VAL A 17 -6.06 -3.04 -10.64
CA VAL A 17 -6.03 -1.97 -9.63
C VAL A 17 -5.62 -0.67 -10.30
N THR A 18 -6.35 0.41 -10.04
CA THR A 18 -6.07 1.73 -10.62
C THR A 18 -5.17 2.57 -9.72
N ASP A 19 -4.45 3.53 -10.30
CA ASP A 19 -3.68 4.52 -9.52
C ASP A 19 -4.57 5.29 -8.53
N ALA A 20 -5.84 5.51 -8.85
CA ALA A 20 -6.80 6.16 -7.96
C ALA A 20 -7.01 5.34 -6.67
N GLN A 21 -7.09 4.01 -6.78
CA GLN A 21 -7.24 3.12 -5.63
C GLN A 21 -5.97 3.03 -4.80
N VAL A 22 -4.80 2.99 -5.46
CA VAL A 22 -3.52 3.08 -4.76
C VAL A 22 -3.44 4.39 -3.98
N ASN A 23 -3.84 5.51 -4.60
CA ASN A 23 -3.88 6.80 -3.93
C ASN A 23 -4.87 6.83 -2.75
N ALA A 24 -6.05 6.23 -2.90
CA ALA A 24 -7.02 6.11 -1.80
C ALA A 24 -6.46 5.29 -0.62
N ALA A 25 -5.78 4.18 -0.90
CA ALA A 25 -5.11 3.37 0.12
C ALA A 25 -3.99 4.16 0.82
N VAL A 26 -3.20 4.93 0.07
CA VAL A 26 -2.17 5.83 0.63
C VAL A 26 -2.79 6.88 1.54
N ASP A 27 -3.85 7.54 1.08
CA ASP A 27 -4.53 8.58 1.84
C ASP A 27 -5.16 8.01 3.13
N ALA A 28 -5.70 6.77 3.08
CA ALA A 28 -6.19 6.07 4.26
C ALA A 28 -5.09 5.77 5.29
N VAL A 29 -3.92 5.30 4.85
CA VAL A 29 -2.76 5.10 5.75
C VAL A 29 -2.26 6.41 6.35
N LEU A 30 -2.22 7.48 5.57
CA LEU A 30 -1.78 8.78 6.07
C LEU A 30 -2.77 9.40 7.07
N ALA A 31 -4.06 9.14 6.90
CA ALA A 31 -5.10 9.53 7.86
C ALA A 31 -5.05 8.65 9.12
N ASN A 32 -4.86 7.34 8.95
CA ASN A 32 -4.70 6.39 10.04
C ASN A 32 -3.74 5.24 9.67
N PRO A 33 -2.53 5.17 10.23
CA PRO A 33 -1.57 4.12 9.90
C PRO A 33 -2.00 2.71 10.35
N ASN A 34 -3.02 2.61 11.22
CA ASN A 34 -3.62 1.36 11.68
C ASN A 34 -4.96 1.05 10.98
N THR A 35 -5.16 1.53 9.74
CA THR A 35 -6.38 1.26 8.95
C THR A 35 -6.64 -0.24 8.77
N GLY A 36 -5.60 -1.08 8.72
CA GLY A 36 -5.75 -2.54 8.58
C GLY A 36 -6.05 -2.99 7.14
N PRO A 37 -6.94 -3.96 6.92
CA PRO A 37 -7.32 -4.42 5.59
C PRO A 37 -8.04 -3.32 4.80
N PHE A 38 -7.59 -3.08 3.58
CA PHE A 38 -8.16 -2.13 2.64
C PHE A 38 -8.61 -2.87 1.37
N GLU A 39 -9.87 -2.70 0.99
CA GLU A 39 -10.41 -3.27 -0.23
C GLU A 39 -9.93 -2.48 -1.46
N LEU A 40 -9.28 -3.19 -2.37
CA LEU A 40 -8.93 -2.75 -3.72
C LEU A 40 -9.99 -3.26 -4.72
N ALA A 41 -9.91 -2.84 -5.98
CA ALA A 41 -10.82 -3.34 -7.01
C ALA A 41 -10.76 -4.86 -7.17
N SER A 42 -11.77 -5.40 -7.84
CA SER A 42 -11.76 -6.78 -8.34
C SER A 42 -11.67 -7.84 -7.23
N GLY A 43 -12.07 -7.49 -6.01
CA GLY A 43 -12.05 -8.39 -4.85
C GLY A 43 -10.67 -8.57 -4.21
N TRP A 44 -9.71 -7.70 -4.52
CA TRP A 44 -8.39 -7.72 -3.88
C TRP A 44 -8.47 -6.99 -2.54
N VAL A 45 -7.86 -7.56 -1.50
CA VAL A 45 -7.74 -6.97 -0.17
C VAL A 45 -6.27 -6.83 0.18
N LEU A 46 -5.88 -5.64 0.61
CA LEU A 46 -4.51 -5.35 1.02
C LEU A 46 -4.49 -4.93 2.48
N ASP A 47 -3.74 -5.64 3.33
CA ASP A 47 -3.42 -5.14 4.66
C ASP A 47 -2.36 -4.03 4.55
N VAL A 48 -2.84 -2.78 4.50
CA VAL A 48 -1.97 -1.61 4.34
C VAL A 48 -1.12 -1.36 5.57
N THR A 49 -1.58 -1.78 6.76
CA THR A 49 -0.81 -1.65 8.00
C THR A 49 0.35 -2.62 8.00
N THR A 50 0.12 -3.87 7.61
CA THR A 50 1.19 -4.88 7.47
C THR A 50 2.15 -4.51 6.35
N ALA A 51 1.66 -4.01 5.21
CA ALA A 51 2.49 -3.52 4.10
C ALA A 51 3.46 -2.42 4.53
N VAL A 52 2.95 -1.40 5.23
CA VAL A 52 3.76 -0.26 5.70
C VAL A 52 4.78 -0.70 6.76
N LYS A 53 4.40 -1.61 7.66
CA LYS A 53 5.30 -2.15 8.69
C LYS A 53 6.40 -3.04 8.10
N ALA A 54 6.12 -3.76 7.02
CA ALA A 54 7.10 -4.57 6.31
C ALA A 54 8.16 -3.70 5.59
N ASP A 55 7.80 -2.48 5.19
CA ASP A 55 8.72 -1.53 4.56
C ASP A 55 9.46 -0.67 5.60
N ARG A 56 10.75 -0.94 5.77
CA ARG A 56 11.62 -0.20 6.70
C ARG A 56 11.69 1.30 6.39
N HIS A 57 11.64 1.67 5.11
CA HIS A 57 11.76 3.04 4.66
C HIS A 57 10.46 3.80 4.93
N ALA A 58 9.31 3.18 4.65
CA ALA A 58 8.01 3.75 4.96
C ALA A 58 7.83 3.94 6.47
N THR A 59 8.17 2.92 7.27
CA THR A 59 8.10 3.00 8.73
C THR A 59 9.00 4.10 9.29
N ALA A 60 10.25 4.23 8.80
CA ALA A 60 11.16 5.30 9.24
C ALA A 60 10.62 6.69 8.87
N THR A 61 10.11 6.84 7.63
CA THR A 61 9.61 8.13 7.13
C THR A 61 8.34 8.59 7.85
N LEU A 62 7.47 7.66 8.25
CA LEU A 62 6.26 7.98 9.03
C LEU A 62 6.58 8.33 10.49
N LYS A 63 7.66 7.75 11.06
CA LYS A 63 8.13 8.07 12.42
C LYS A 63 8.89 9.39 12.48
N GLU A 64 9.48 9.83 11.38
CA GLU A 64 10.24 11.07 11.29
C GLU A 64 9.32 12.30 11.41
N PRO A 65 9.40 13.09 12.50
CA PRO A 65 8.53 14.24 12.72
C PRO A 65 8.74 15.34 11.67
N THR A 66 9.97 15.48 11.15
CA THR A 66 10.34 16.52 10.18
C THR A 66 10.08 16.11 8.72
N ALA A 67 9.62 14.88 8.49
CA ALA A 67 9.38 14.37 7.14
C ALA A 67 8.28 15.18 6.46
N ARG A 68 8.58 15.68 5.26
CA ARG A 68 7.65 16.45 4.45
C ARG A 68 6.43 15.61 4.07
N PRO A 69 5.22 16.20 3.96
CA PRO A 69 4.01 15.47 3.57
C PRO A 69 4.16 14.66 2.27
N GLY A 70 4.83 15.25 1.26
CA GLY A 70 5.12 14.56 0.00
C GLY A 70 6.04 13.35 0.16
N SER A 71 7.03 13.42 1.06
CA SER A 71 7.93 12.30 1.36
C SER A 71 7.19 11.15 2.04
N ARG A 72 6.31 11.46 3.01
CA ARG A 72 5.45 10.45 3.67
C ARG A 72 4.55 9.75 2.66
N ARG A 73 3.89 10.52 1.78
CA ARG A 73 3.05 9.97 0.71
C ARG A 73 3.83 9.05 -0.23
N ALA A 74 5.02 9.46 -0.66
CA ALA A 74 5.86 8.66 -1.54
C ALA A 74 6.30 7.34 -0.88
N ALA A 75 6.75 7.40 0.38
CA ALA A 75 7.16 6.22 1.14
C ALA A 75 6.01 5.20 1.30
N VAL A 76 4.83 5.68 1.70
CA VAL A 76 3.63 4.82 1.84
C VAL A 76 3.21 4.24 0.49
N ARG A 77 3.23 5.04 -0.57
CA ARG A 77 2.90 4.56 -1.93
C ARG A 77 3.84 3.45 -2.37
N SER A 78 5.14 3.60 -2.16
CA SER A 78 6.13 2.56 -2.47
C SER A 78 5.87 1.27 -1.69
N ALA A 79 5.58 1.36 -0.39
CA ALA A 79 5.26 0.19 0.43
C ALA A 79 4.00 -0.54 -0.07
N ILE A 80 2.95 0.21 -0.41
CA ILE A 80 1.70 -0.36 -0.96
C ILE A 80 1.97 -1.03 -2.31
N LEU A 81 2.74 -0.39 -3.20
CA LEU A 81 3.05 -0.93 -4.53
C LEU A 81 3.85 -2.24 -4.48
N LEU A 82 4.70 -2.42 -3.46
CA LEU A 82 5.49 -3.64 -3.24
C LEU A 82 4.73 -4.72 -2.47
N ALA A 83 3.59 -4.38 -1.87
CA ALA A 83 2.83 -5.31 -1.08
C ALA A 83 2.06 -6.31 -1.96
N GLN A 84 1.75 -7.46 -1.35
CA GLN A 84 1.07 -8.57 -1.98
C GLN A 84 -0.37 -8.63 -1.44
N PRO A 85 -1.36 -8.13 -2.20
CA PRO A 85 -2.75 -8.24 -1.80
C PRO A 85 -3.22 -9.70 -1.92
N VAL A 86 -4.22 -10.04 -1.11
CA VAL A 86 -4.90 -11.33 -1.13
C VAL A 86 -6.25 -11.18 -1.79
N LYS A 87 -6.67 -12.17 -2.55
CA LYS A 87 -8.02 -12.18 -3.12
C LYS A 87 -9.00 -12.64 -2.04
N SER A 88 -10.02 -11.83 -1.76
CA SER A 88 -11.11 -12.19 -0.84
C SER A 88 -12.15 -13.10 -1.50
#